data_AF-A0A4V1FXA5-F1
#
_entry.id   AF-A0A4V1FXA5-F1
#
_cell.length_a   1.000
_cell.length_b   1.000
_cell.length_c   1.000
_cell.angle_alpha   90.00
_cell.angle_beta   90.00
_cell.angle_gamma   90.00
#
_symmetry.space_group_name_H-M   'P 1'
#
loop_
_entity.id
_entity.type
_entity.pdbx_description
1 polymer ?
#
loop_
_entity_poly.entity_id
_entity_poly.type
_entity_poly.pdbx_seq_one_letter_code
_entity_poly.pdbx_strand_id
1 'polypeptide(L)' 'MLKNLGALGIAGIVILLAGIGLIASQNPLIAAGMALIVAGLGLVVKSLISGMLQSFGMF' A
#
# COMPACT_ATOMS: atom_id res chain seq x y z
N MET A 1 -13.03 0.63 -1.01
CA MET A 1 -11.85 1.50 -1.26
C MET A 1 -11.29 1.33 -2.67
N LEU A 2 -11.18 0.10 -3.20
CA LEU A 2 -10.69 -0.16 -4.58
C LEU A 2 -11.45 0.59 -5.68
N LYS A 3 -12.74 0.90 -5.48
CA LYS A 3 -13.55 1.69 -6.43
C LYS A 3 -13.08 3.15 -6.58
N ASN A 4 -12.34 3.69 -5.60
CA ASN A 4 -11.86 5.08 -5.58
C ASN A 4 -10.38 5.20 -5.95
N LEU A 5 -9.71 4.09 -6.31
CA LEU A 5 -8.26 4.07 -6.59
C LEU A 5 -7.90 4.67 -7.95
N GLY A 6 -8.88 4.79 -8.87
CA GLY A 6 -8.63 5.13 -10.26
C GLY A 6 -7.76 4.09 -10.99
N ALA A 7 -7.56 4.28 -12.29
CA ALA A 7 -6.77 3.35 -13.10
C ALA A 7 -5.31 3.22 -12.60
N LEU A 8 -4.71 4.33 -12.17
CA LEU A 8 -3.33 4.37 -11.66
C LEU A 8 -3.18 3.63 -10.32
N GLY A 9 -4.13 3.78 -9.39
CA GLY A 9 -4.07 3.05 -8.13
C GLY A 9 -4.16 1.55 -8.33
N ILE A 10 -5.02 1.10 -9.25
CA ILE A 10 -5.14 -0.33 -9.61
C ILE A 10 -3.83 -0.82 -10.22
N ALA A 11 -3.25 -0.09 -11.18
CA ALA A 11 -1.96 -0.42 -11.78
C ALA A 11 -0.86 -0.52 -10.71
N GLY A 12 -0.84 0.41 -9.74
CA GLY A 12 0.08 0.39 -8.62
C GLY A 12 -0.05 -0.87 -7.77
N ILE A 13 -1.27 -1.30 -7.43
CA ILE A 13 -1.51 -2.55 -6.69
C ILE A 13 -1.01 -3.76 -7.49
N VAL A 14 -1.27 -3.81 -8.80
CA VAL A 14 -0.83 -4.92 -9.65
C VAL A 14 0.70 -5.01 -9.66
N ILE A 15 1.40 -3.89 -9.85
CA ILE A 15 2.86 -3.84 -9.83
C ILE A 15 3.39 -4.27 -8.46
N LEU A 16 2.76 -3.81 -7.38
CA LEU A 16 3.17 -4.13 -6.02
C LEU A 16 3.06 -5.64 -5.75
N LEU A 17 1.92 -6.25 -6.11
CA LEU A 17 1.71 -7.69 -5.96
C LEU A 17 2.65 -8.50 -6.87
N ALA A 18 2.92 -8.02 -8.09
CA ALA A 18 3.88 -8.65 -8.99
C ALA A 18 5.30 -8.62 -8.41
N GLY A 19 5.73 -7.50 -7.83
CA GLY A 19 7.03 -7.38 -7.17
C GLY A 19 7.18 -8.32 -5.97
N ILE A 20 6.17 -8.37 -5.10
CA ILE A 20 6.16 -9.30 -3.96
C ILE A 20 6.15 -10.75 -4.44
N GLY A 21 5.35 -11.09 -5.46
CA GLY A 21 5.31 -12.41 -6.05
C GLY A 21 6.63 -12.84 -6.67
N LEU A 22 7.33 -11.91 -7.34
CA LEU A 22 8.66 -12.16 -7.90
C LEU A 22 9.69 -12.44 -6.80
N ILE A 23 9.69 -11.68 -5.71
CA ILE A 23 10.56 -11.93 -4.56
C ILE A 23 10.22 -13.28 -3.91
N ALA A 24 8.93 -13.60 -3.79
CA ALA A 24 8.46 -14.85 -3.20
C ALA A 24 8.92 -16.09 -3.97
N SER A 25 9.16 -15.96 -5.28
CA SER A 25 9.72 -17.04 -6.11
C SER A 25 11.14 -17.46 -5.69
N GLN A 26 11.90 -16.55 -5.08
CA GLN A 26 13.27 -16.79 -4.64
C GLN A 26 13.36 -17.00 -3.13
N ASN A 27 12.67 -16.16 -2.34
CA ASN A 27 12.68 -16.25 -0.90
C ASN A 27 11.35 -15.77 -0.29
N PRO A 28 10.48 -16.70 0.15
CA PRO A 28 9.19 -16.37 0.76
C PRO A 28 9.31 -15.53 2.04
N LEU A 29 10.37 -15.71 2.82
CA LEU A 29 10.57 -14.99 4.07
C LEU A 29 10.87 -13.50 3.81
N ILE A 30 11.70 -13.21 2.79
CA ILE A 30 11.97 -11.83 2.37
C ILE A 30 10.69 -11.19 1.79
N ALA A 31 9.94 -11.92 0.98
CA ALA A 31 8.66 -11.44 0.45
C ALA A 31 7.65 -11.10 1.56
N ALA A 32 7.56 -11.92 2.60
CA ALA A 32 6.73 -11.64 3.76
C ALA A 32 7.18 -10.36 4.50
N GLY A 33 8.49 -10.20 4.72
CA GLY A 33 9.04 -8.97 5.29
C GLY A 33 8.73 -7.72 4.45
N MET A 34 8.86 -7.82 3.13
CA MET A 34 8.51 -6.77 2.17
C MET A 34 7.01 -6.43 2.21
N ALA A 35 6.14 -7.43 2.27
CA ALA A 35 4.70 -7.23 2.38
C ALA A 35 4.33 -6.49 3.68
N LEU A 36 4.98 -6.82 4.80
CA LEU A 36 4.79 -6.14 6.07
C LEU A 36 5.24 -4.67 6.01
N ILE A 37 6.38 -4.38 5.38
CA ILE A 37 6.86 -3.01 5.17
C ILE A 37 5.83 -2.19 4.40
N VAL A 38 5.34 -2.72 3.27
CA VAL A 38 4.32 -2.06 2.45
C VAL A 38 3.03 -1.83 3.24
N ALA A 39 2.56 -2.84 3.98
CA ALA A 39 1.35 -2.72 4.78
C ALA A 39 1.49 -1.62 5.84
N GLY A 40 2.62 -1.59 6.55
CA GLY A 40 2.95 -0.53 7.51
C GLY A 40 2.98 0.86 6.88
N LEU A 41 3.60 0.99 5.71
CA LEU A 41 3.63 2.23 4.93
C LEU A 41 2.21 2.70 4.56
N GLY A 42 1.35 1.79 4.12
CA GLY A 42 -0.05 2.09 3.82
C GLY A 42 -0.82 2.61 5.06
N LEU A 43 -0.56 2.05 6.24
CA LEU A 43 -1.13 2.53 7.49
C LEU A 43 -0.63 3.92 7.87
N VAL A 44 0.68 4.18 7.74
CA VAL A 44 1.29 5.50 7.99
C VAL A 44 0.71 6.54 7.04
N VAL A 45 0.67 6.26 5.74
CA VAL A 45 0.10 7.19 4.75
C VAL A 45 -1.37 7.48 5.06
N LYS A 46 -2.15 6.44 5.42
CA LYS A 46 -3.55 6.62 5.81
C LYS A 46 -3.68 7.53 7.03
N SER A 47 -2.89 7.34 8.09
CA SER A 47 -2.97 8.17 9.29
C SER A 47 -2.56 9.61 9.03
N LEU A 48 -1.53 9.82 8.20
CA LEU A 48 -1.09 11.16 7.76
C LEU A 48 -2.20 11.88 6.98
N ILE A 49 -2.82 11.21 6.00
CA ILE A 49 -3.92 11.79 5.21
C ILE A 49 -5.11 12.09 6.11
N SER A 50 -5.51 11.16 6.97
CA SER A 50 -6.62 11.38 7.91
C SER A 50 -6.36 12.57 8.85
N GLY A 51 -5.16 12.67 9.43
CA GLY A 51 -4.80 13.79 10.30
C GLY A 51 -4.74 15.14 9.56
N MET A 52 -4.27 15.14 8.31
CA MET A 52 -4.28 16.33 7.46
C MET A 52 -5.71 16.78 7.13
N LEU A 53 -6.59 15.85 6.73
CA LEU A 53 -7.97 16.18 6.39
C LEU A 53 -8.76 16.67 7.62
N GLN A 54 -8.49 16.11 8.80
CA GLN A 54 -9.03 16.60 10.07
C GLN A 54 -8.54 18.01 10.39
N SER A 55 -7.28 18.32 10.11
CA SER A 55 -6.72 19.67 10.27
C SER A 55 -7.37 20.70 9.35
N PHE A 56 -7.93 20.27 8.22
CA PHE A 56 -8.74 21.09 7.31
C PHE A 56 -10.24 21.10 7.63
N GLY A 57 -10.67 20.51 8.75
CA GLY A 57 -12.08 20.45 9.16
C GLY A 57 -12.95 19.57 8.25
N MET A 58 -12.34 18.71 7.42
CA MET A 58 -13.06 17.77 6.55
C MET A 58 -13.49 16.48 7.26
N PHE A 59 -13.29 16.39 8.58
CA PHE A 59 -13.74 15.32 9.48
C PHE A 59 -13.93 15.83 10.91
#